data_AF-A0A4Y2UZB0-F1
#
_entry.id   AF-A0A4Y2UZB0-F1
#
_cell.length_a   1.000
_cell.length_b   1.000
_cell.length_c   1.000
_cell.angle_alpha   90.00
_cell.angle_beta   90.00
_cell.angle_gamma   90.00
#
_symmetry.space_group_name_H-M   'P 1'
#
loop_
_entity.id
_entity.type
_entity.pdbx_description
1 polymer ?
#
loop_
_entity_poly.entity_id
_entity_poly.type
_entity_poly.pdbx_seq_one_letter_code
_entity_poly.pdbx_strand_id
1 'polypeptide(L)'
;INYYLDEDNAWALNIVELKRAINESRKSCEPRALVIINPGNPSGSVLTYENIKEIIKFAFEEKLLIIADEVYQDNVYAPDLQFHSFKKVLMEMGEPYKKMELVSLMSASKGYMGESGVRGGYAEIVNFCPDVKKMLFKFASATSCPNVLGQVSSLKLYFKHDDAFRLAFFLEIA
;
A
#
# COMPACT_ATOMS: atom_id res chain seq x y z
N ILE A 1 -9.34 -10.52 9.82
CA ILE A 1 -9.27 -11.75 8.98
C ILE A 1 -7.80 -11.99 8.78
N ASN A 2 -7.27 -13.07 9.36
CA ASN A 2 -5.84 -13.34 9.29
C ASN A 2 -5.58 -14.19 8.05
N TYR A 3 -4.53 -13.84 7.33
CA TYR A 3 -3.88 -14.70 6.35
C TYR A 3 -2.44 -14.88 6.79
N TYR A 4 -1.86 -16.04 6.51
CA TYR A 4 -0.49 -16.35 6.89
C TYR A 4 0.46 -16.24 5.70
N LEU A 5 1.66 -15.76 5.95
CA LEU A 5 2.74 -15.75 4.97
C LEU A 5 3.43 -17.13 4.98
N ASP A 6 3.98 -17.51 3.83
CA ASP A 6 4.63 -18.81 3.65
C ASP A 6 6.11 -18.74 4.08
N GLU A 7 6.39 -19.10 5.33
CA GLU A 7 7.75 -19.04 5.91
C GLU A 7 8.77 -19.85 5.11
N ASP A 8 8.39 -21.04 4.63
CA ASP A 8 9.26 -21.93 3.86
C ASP A 8 9.58 -21.36 2.47
N ASN A 9 8.75 -20.45 1.96
CA ASN A 9 8.92 -19.78 0.68
C ASN A 9 9.23 -18.29 0.85
N ALA A 10 10.19 -17.98 1.72
CA ALA A 10 10.70 -16.62 1.96
C ALA A 10 9.63 -15.60 2.38
N TRP A 11 8.64 -16.05 3.17
CA TRP A 11 7.50 -15.25 3.59
C TRP A 11 6.69 -14.67 2.42
N ALA A 12 6.68 -15.37 1.29
CA ALA A 12 5.88 -15.01 0.14
C ALA A 12 4.39 -15.09 0.48
N LEU A 13 3.60 -14.30 -0.26
CA LEU A 13 2.17 -14.29 -0.11
C LEU A 13 1.54 -15.31 -1.06
N ASN A 14 0.80 -16.26 -0.49
CA ASN A 14 0.18 -17.36 -1.23
C ASN A 14 -1.32 -17.10 -1.50
N ILE A 15 -1.73 -17.17 -2.78
CA ILE A 15 -3.12 -16.95 -3.20
C ILE A 15 -4.06 -18.04 -2.66
N VAL A 16 -3.58 -19.27 -2.49
CA VAL A 16 -4.38 -20.36 -1.90
C VAL A 16 -4.73 -20.03 -0.46
N GLU A 17 -3.79 -19.48 0.31
CA GLU A 17 -4.00 -19.06 1.68
C GLU A 17 -4.96 -17.85 1.76
N LEU A 18 -4.83 -16.86 0.87
CA LEU A 18 -5.81 -15.77 0.77
C LEU A 18 -7.23 -16.29 0.49
N LYS A 19 -7.37 -17.24 -0.44
CA LYS A 19 -8.66 -17.88 -0.76
C LYS A 19 -9.22 -18.64 0.43
N ARG A 20 -8.38 -19.33 1.21
CA ARG A 20 -8.82 -19.99 2.45
C ARG A 20 -9.35 -18.96 3.44
N ALA A 21 -8.58 -17.92 3.73
CA ALA A 21 -8.91 -16.89 4.72
C ALA A 21 -10.20 -16.13 4.37
N ILE A 22 -10.37 -15.74 3.10
CA ILE A 22 -11.57 -15.00 2.68
C ILE A 22 -12.82 -15.89 2.76
N ASN A 23 -12.75 -17.13 2.32
CA ASN A 23 -13.88 -18.06 2.34
C ASN A 23 -14.33 -18.42 3.76
N GLU A 24 -13.38 -18.56 4.69
CA GLU A 24 -13.70 -18.77 6.09
C GLU A 24 -14.40 -17.54 6.70
N SER A 25 -13.88 -16.34 6.42
CA SER A 25 -14.40 -15.10 7.00
C SER A 25 -15.84 -14.76 6.60
N ARG A 26 -16.27 -15.19 5.39
CA ARG A 26 -17.63 -14.98 4.85
C ARG A 26 -18.75 -15.53 5.73
N LYS A 27 -18.43 -16.46 6.64
CA LYS A 27 -19.38 -16.96 7.65
C LYS A 27 -19.73 -15.92 8.71
N SER A 28 -18.90 -14.88 8.88
CA SER A 28 -18.97 -13.92 9.98
C SER A 28 -18.96 -12.45 9.56
N CYS A 29 -18.42 -12.12 8.39
CA CYS A 29 -18.35 -10.75 7.89
C CYS A 29 -18.19 -10.70 6.37
N GLU A 30 -18.33 -9.50 5.81
CA GLU A 30 -18.03 -9.20 4.40
C GLU A 30 -16.66 -8.50 4.33
N PRO A 31 -15.60 -9.17 3.82
CA PRO A 31 -14.27 -8.57 3.71
C PRO A 31 -14.27 -7.41 2.70
N ARG A 32 -13.63 -6.29 3.03
CA ARG A 32 -13.66 -5.08 2.20
C ARG A 32 -12.31 -4.60 1.70
N ALA A 33 -11.23 -5.00 2.37
CA ALA A 33 -9.89 -4.56 2.03
C ALA A 33 -8.85 -5.66 2.28
N LEU A 34 -7.78 -5.62 1.49
CA LEU A 34 -6.57 -6.42 1.64
C LEU A 34 -5.40 -5.47 1.92
N VAL A 35 -4.82 -5.61 3.10
CA VAL A 35 -3.62 -4.86 3.50
C VAL A 35 -2.40 -5.70 3.17
N ILE A 36 -1.47 -5.13 2.42
CA ILE A 36 -0.20 -5.73 2.04
C ILE A 36 0.93 -4.86 2.57
N ILE A 37 1.94 -5.48 3.18
CA ILE A 37 3.15 -4.78 3.65
C ILE A 37 4.30 -5.24 2.76
N ASN A 38 4.85 -4.35 1.94
CA ASN A 38 5.91 -4.67 0.99
C ASN A 38 6.87 -3.48 0.78
N PRO A 39 8.16 -3.59 1.13
CA PRO A 39 8.80 -4.72 1.82
C PRO A 39 8.21 -5.03 3.21
N GLY A 40 8.21 -6.30 3.58
CA GLY A 40 7.54 -6.83 4.75
C GLY A 40 8.19 -6.44 6.08
N ASN A 41 7.36 -6.19 7.09
CA ASN A 41 7.78 -5.98 8.49
C ASN A 41 6.91 -6.86 9.40
N PRO A 42 7.48 -7.78 10.22
CA PRO A 42 8.90 -7.96 10.52
C PRO A 42 9.66 -8.90 9.57
N SER A 43 9.00 -9.49 8.57
CA SER A 43 9.56 -10.58 7.75
C SER A 43 10.74 -10.18 6.85
N GLY A 44 10.85 -8.91 6.47
CA GLY A 44 11.86 -8.44 5.50
C GLY A 44 11.66 -8.93 4.07
N SER A 45 10.51 -9.56 3.77
CA SER A 45 10.23 -10.10 2.43
C SER A 45 10.03 -8.98 1.40
N VAL A 46 10.42 -9.22 0.15
CA VAL A 46 10.16 -8.33 -0.97
C VAL A 46 9.37 -9.10 -2.02
N LEU A 47 8.15 -8.65 -2.30
CA LEU A 47 7.27 -9.31 -3.25
C LEU A 47 7.79 -9.12 -4.68
N THR A 48 7.79 -10.22 -5.45
CA THR A 48 8.12 -10.18 -6.87
C THR A 48 7.00 -9.54 -7.69
N TYR A 49 7.34 -9.03 -8.87
CA TYR A 49 6.37 -8.46 -9.81
C TYR A 49 5.19 -9.41 -10.11
N GLU A 50 5.47 -10.69 -10.33
CA GLU A 50 4.43 -11.67 -10.63
C GLU A 50 3.55 -11.98 -9.42
N ASN A 51 4.11 -12.03 -8.22
CA ASN A 51 3.28 -12.22 -7.02
C ASN A 51 2.36 -11.02 -6.77
N ILE A 52 2.83 -9.79 -7.02
CA ILE A 52 1.99 -8.58 -6.97
C ILE A 52 0.85 -8.68 -8.00
N LYS A 53 1.12 -9.15 -9.23
CA LYS A 53 0.07 -9.36 -10.25
C LYS A 53 -0.98 -10.36 -9.80
N GLU A 54 -0.57 -11.47 -9.19
CA GLU A 54 -1.49 -12.48 -8.66
C GLU A 54 -2.36 -11.92 -7.53
N ILE A 55 -1.77 -11.12 -6.63
CA ILE A 55 -2.50 -10.43 -5.55
C ILE A 55 -3.52 -9.45 -6.13
N ILE A 56 -3.14 -8.65 -7.13
CA ILE A 56 -4.05 -7.71 -7.80
C ILE A 56 -5.22 -8.45 -8.44
N LYS A 57 -4.96 -9.57 -9.15
CA LYS A 57 -6.03 -10.40 -9.73
C LYS A 57 -6.97 -10.94 -8.67
N PHE A 58 -6.44 -11.47 -7.58
CA PHE A 58 -7.24 -11.95 -6.46
C PHE A 58 -8.12 -10.82 -5.86
N ALA A 59 -7.53 -9.66 -5.57
CA ALA A 59 -8.27 -8.53 -5.04
C ALA A 59 -9.34 -8.01 -6.01
N PHE A 60 -9.10 -8.09 -7.32
CA PHE A 60 -10.08 -7.76 -8.35
C PHE A 60 -11.28 -8.71 -8.31
N GLU A 61 -11.02 -10.02 -8.35
CA GLU A 61 -12.04 -11.07 -8.30
C GLU A 61 -12.91 -10.95 -7.05
N GLU A 62 -12.28 -10.65 -5.91
CA GLU A 62 -12.93 -10.56 -4.61
C GLU A 62 -13.44 -9.14 -4.27
N LYS A 63 -13.31 -8.18 -5.20
CA LYS A 63 -13.75 -6.78 -5.04
C LYS A 63 -13.20 -6.10 -3.78
N LEU A 64 -11.94 -6.35 -3.47
CA LEU A 64 -11.24 -5.80 -2.31
C LEU A 64 -10.51 -4.51 -2.67
N LEU A 65 -10.61 -3.51 -1.79
CA LEU A 65 -9.68 -2.38 -1.77
C LEU A 65 -8.28 -2.89 -1.43
N ILE A 66 -7.27 -2.52 -2.22
CA ILE A 66 -5.87 -2.78 -1.86
C ILE A 66 -5.34 -1.61 -1.04
N ILE A 67 -4.75 -1.91 0.13
CA ILE A 67 -3.95 -0.96 0.91
C ILE A 67 -2.52 -1.49 0.92
N ALA A 68 -1.65 -0.86 0.13
CA ALA A 68 -0.25 -1.21 0.02
C ALA A 68 0.58 -0.33 0.96
N ASP A 69 1.08 -0.91 2.05
CA ASP A 69 2.07 -0.30 2.92
C ASP A 69 3.47 -0.49 2.32
N GLU A 70 3.98 0.58 1.71
CA GLU A 70 5.21 0.59 0.92
C GLU A 70 6.32 1.41 1.61
N VAL A 71 6.22 1.65 2.93
CA VAL A 71 7.13 2.56 3.66
C VAL A 71 8.59 2.12 3.64
N TYR A 72 8.87 0.84 3.37
CA TYR A 72 10.22 0.30 3.25
C TYR A 72 10.73 0.19 1.80
N GLN A 73 10.07 0.82 0.82
CA GLN A 73 10.42 0.66 -0.61
C GLN A 73 11.90 0.89 -0.96
N ASP A 74 12.60 1.76 -0.21
CA ASP A 74 14.01 2.08 -0.39
C ASP A 74 14.96 1.08 0.35
N ASN A 75 14.43 0.12 1.12
CA ASN A 75 15.17 -0.85 1.94
C ASN A 75 15.20 -2.25 1.30
N VAL A 76 15.55 -2.34 0.03
CA VAL A 76 15.76 -3.62 -0.66
C VAL A 76 17.26 -3.90 -0.75
N TYR A 77 17.70 -5.00 -0.14
CA TYR A 77 19.14 -5.33 0.00
C TYR A 77 19.58 -6.54 -0.82
N ALA A 78 18.67 -7.46 -1.12
CA ALA A 78 18.99 -8.65 -1.91
C ALA A 78 19.26 -8.23 -3.37
N PRO A 79 20.37 -8.69 -3.98
CA PRO A 79 20.80 -8.21 -5.30
C PRO A 79 19.87 -8.63 -6.45
N ASP A 80 19.11 -9.70 -6.24
CA ASP A 80 18.17 -10.30 -7.17
C ASP A 80 16.72 -9.82 -6.98
N LEU A 81 16.47 -9.00 -5.94
CA LEU A 81 15.15 -8.45 -5.66
C LEU A 81 15.10 -6.97 -6.00
N GLN A 82 13.95 -6.56 -6.53
CA GLN A 82 13.64 -5.18 -6.84
C GLN A 82 12.28 -4.82 -6.24
N PHE A 83 12.17 -3.63 -5.66
CA PHE A 83 10.88 -3.10 -5.27
C PHE A 83 10.03 -2.75 -6.50
N HIS A 84 8.79 -3.21 -6.50
CA HIS A 84 7.76 -2.83 -7.45
C HIS A 84 6.57 -2.27 -6.69
N SER A 85 6.17 -1.03 -6.97
CA SER A 85 4.98 -0.46 -6.34
C SER A 85 3.71 -1.11 -6.89
N PHE A 86 2.72 -1.34 -6.02
CA PHE A 86 1.41 -1.84 -6.41
C PHE A 86 0.77 -0.96 -7.47
N LYS A 87 0.91 0.36 -7.36
CA LYS A 87 0.40 1.31 -8.37
C LYS A 87 1.02 1.07 -9.74
N LYS A 88 2.34 0.91 -9.83
CA LYS A 88 3.03 0.66 -11.11
C LYS A 88 2.49 -0.60 -11.77
N VAL A 89 2.48 -1.72 -11.03
CA VAL A 89 2.01 -3.01 -11.54
C VAL A 89 0.54 -2.95 -11.94
N LEU A 90 -0.31 -2.33 -11.13
CA LEU A 90 -1.74 -2.14 -11.41
C LEU A 90 -2.00 -1.34 -12.69
N MET A 91 -1.21 -0.30 -12.95
CA MET A 91 -1.31 0.50 -14.17
C MET A 91 -0.82 -0.28 -15.40
N GLU A 92 0.32 -0.98 -15.28
CA GLU A 92 0.89 -1.81 -16.35
C GLU A 92 -0.01 -2.99 -16.75
N MET A 93 -0.75 -3.57 -15.79
CA MET A 93 -1.73 -4.63 -16.07
C MET A 93 -2.91 -4.15 -16.94
N GLY A 94 -3.15 -2.85 -17.07
CA GLY A 94 -4.20 -2.32 -17.93
C GLY A 94 -5.62 -2.64 -17.45
N GLU A 95 -6.61 -2.56 -18.36
CA GLU A 95 -7.99 -2.89 -18.00
C GLU A 95 -8.21 -4.41 -17.89
N PRO A 96 -9.01 -4.88 -16.91
CA PRO A 96 -9.85 -4.09 -16.00
C PRO A 96 -9.14 -3.57 -14.72
N TYR A 97 -7.93 -4.04 -14.43
CA TYR A 97 -7.23 -3.83 -13.14
C TYR A 97 -6.88 -2.37 -12.84
N LYS A 98 -6.50 -1.58 -13.86
CA LYS A 98 -6.12 -0.17 -13.69
C LYS A 98 -7.23 0.71 -13.10
N LYS A 99 -8.48 0.23 -13.08
CA LYS A 99 -9.67 0.92 -12.52
C LYS A 99 -9.96 0.55 -11.06
N MET A 100 -9.20 -0.38 -10.48
CA MET A 100 -9.39 -0.79 -9.09
C MET A 100 -9.01 0.32 -8.12
N GLU A 101 -9.70 0.36 -6.98
CA GLU A 101 -9.37 1.22 -5.86
C GLU A 101 -8.07 0.73 -5.20
N LEU A 102 -7.12 1.65 -4.99
CA LEU A 102 -5.83 1.38 -4.37
C LEU A 102 -5.46 2.55 -3.46
N VAL A 103 -4.90 2.24 -2.29
CA VAL A 103 -4.20 3.19 -1.42
C VAL A 103 -2.76 2.71 -1.26
N SER A 104 -1.78 3.51 -1.69
CA SER A 104 -0.36 3.28 -1.41
C SER A 104 0.10 4.20 -0.28
N LEU A 105 0.73 3.65 0.75
CA LEU A 105 1.21 4.37 1.94
C LEU A 105 2.71 4.55 1.89
N MET A 106 3.18 5.75 2.25
CA MET A 106 4.58 6.10 2.31
C MET A 106 4.92 6.92 3.56
N SER A 107 6.15 6.81 4.04
CA SER A 107 6.59 7.48 5.26
C SER A 107 8.00 8.06 5.13
N ALA A 108 8.21 9.24 5.72
CA ALA A 108 9.53 9.82 5.96
C ALA A 108 10.28 9.16 7.13
N SER A 109 9.67 8.22 7.83
CA SER A 109 10.25 7.63 9.05
C SER A 109 11.18 6.46 8.80
N LYS A 110 11.15 5.85 7.61
CA LYS A 110 11.89 4.63 7.26
C LYS A 110 12.83 4.92 6.07
N GLY A 111 13.66 3.94 5.72
CA GLY A 111 14.71 4.14 4.72
C GLY A 111 15.98 4.76 5.27
N TYR A 112 16.96 4.88 4.40
CA TYR A 112 18.25 5.53 4.67
C TYR A 112 18.10 7.03 5.00
N MET A 113 16.99 7.65 4.58
CA MET A 113 16.62 9.04 4.87
C MET A 113 15.64 9.14 6.06
N GLY A 114 15.51 8.08 6.87
CA GLY A 114 14.48 7.98 7.91
C GLY A 114 14.61 9.03 9.00
N GLU A 115 13.61 9.92 9.08
CA GLU A 115 13.49 11.00 10.05
C GLU A 115 12.25 10.78 10.93
N SER A 116 12.23 9.69 11.70
CA SER A 116 11.02 9.24 12.43
C SER A 116 10.46 10.23 13.45
N GLY A 117 11.27 11.19 13.93
CA GLY A 117 10.82 12.27 14.81
C GLY A 117 10.01 13.36 14.12
N VAL A 118 10.11 13.47 12.79
CA VAL A 118 9.41 14.49 11.99
C VAL A 118 7.94 14.12 11.75
N ARG A 119 7.57 12.84 11.94
CA ARG A 119 6.20 12.31 11.79
C ARG A 119 5.56 12.64 10.44
N GLY A 120 6.36 12.60 9.37
CA GLY A 120 5.90 12.81 7.99
C GLY A 120 5.52 11.51 7.28
N GLY A 121 4.43 11.54 6.52
CA GLY A 121 4.06 10.51 5.56
C GLY A 121 2.99 11.00 4.60
N TYR A 122 2.73 10.20 3.56
CA TYR A 122 1.61 10.44 2.65
C TYR A 122 0.92 9.16 2.22
N ALA A 123 -0.34 9.27 1.83
CA ALA A 123 -1.08 8.23 1.13
C ALA A 123 -1.43 8.71 -0.28
N GLU A 124 -1.17 7.88 -1.28
CA GLU A 124 -1.68 8.06 -2.64
C GLU A 124 -2.95 7.24 -2.83
N ILE A 125 -4.03 7.90 -3.25
CA ILE A 125 -5.35 7.29 -3.37
C ILE A 125 -5.79 7.29 -4.83
N VAL A 126 -6.04 6.10 -5.36
CA VAL A 126 -6.31 5.86 -6.77
C VAL A 126 -7.72 5.29 -6.94
N ASN A 127 -8.47 5.82 -7.92
CA ASN A 127 -9.80 5.36 -8.35
C ASN A 127 -10.93 5.34 -7.31
N PHE A 128 -10.75 5.95 -6.14
CA PHE A 128 -11.82 6.04 -5.15
C PHE A 128 -13.07 6.71 -5.72
N CYS A 129 -14.24 6.12 -5.42
CA CYS A 129 -15.52 6.76 -5.69
C CYS A 129 -15.56 8.20 -5.11
N PRO A 130 -16.11 9.19 -5.83
CA PRO A 130 -16.17 10.58 -5.37
C PRO A 130 -16.78 10.76 -3.96
N ASP A 131 -17.79 9.96 -3.61
CA ASP A 131 -18.45 10.03 -2.30
C ASP A 131 -17.52 9.53 -1.17
N VAL A 132 -16.77 8.45 -1.42
CA VAL A 132 -15.77 7.93 -0.47
C VAL A 132 -14.66 8.95 -0.28
N LYS A 133 -14.18 9.56 -1.38
CA LYS A 133 -13.17 10.61 -1.35
C LYS A 133 -13.65 11.82 -0.54
N LYS A 134 -14.91 12.24 -0.70
CA LYS A 134 -15.53 13.32 0.08
C LYS A 134 -15.58 13.01 1.57
N MET A 135 -15.95 11.79 1.95
CA MET A 135 -15.96 11.37 3.36
C MET A 135 -14.56 11.32 3.95
N LEU A 136 -13.57 10.87 3.19
CA LEU A 136 -12.17 10.90 3.61
C LEU A 136 -11.68 12.33 3.84
N PHE A 137 -11.95 13.26 2.91
CA PHE A 137 -11.60 14.66 3.09
C PHE A 137 -12.30 15.29 4.29
N LYS A 138 -13.58 14.97 4.51
CA LYS A 138 -14.32 15.42 5.69
C LYS A 138 -13.62 14.96 6.97
N PHE A 139 -13.22 13.69 7.03
CA PHE A 139 -12.47 13.15 8.15
C PHE A 139 -11.11 13.85 8.33
N ALA A 140 -10.32 13.97 7.27
CA ALA A 140 -9.01 14.62 7.32
C ALA A 140 -9.09 16.11 7.74
N SER A 141 -10.14 16.82 7.33
CA SER A 141 -10.34 18.22 7.69
C SER A 141 -10.67 18.44 9.17
N ALA A 142 -11.13 17.39 9.87
CA ALA A 142 -11.43 17.47 11.30
C ALA A 142 -10.15 17.59 12.15
N THR A 143 -9.00 17.16 11.64
CA THR A 143 -7.69 17.22 12.32
C THR A 143 -6.83 18.40 11.82
N SER A 144 -7.45 19.43 11.24
CA SER A 144 -6.78 20.57 10.58
C SER A 144 -5.84 20.14 9.46
N CYS A 145 -4.53 20.04 9.73
CA CYS A 145 -3.52 19.57 8.78
C CYS A 145 -2.34 18.93 9.54
N PRO A 146 -1.57 18.04 8.88
CA PRO A 146 -0.37 17.47 9.47
C PRO A 146 0.69 18.54 9.76
N ASN A 147 1.64 18.24 10.64
CA ASN A 147 2.71 19.17 10.97
C ASN A 147 3.53 19.57 9.72
N VAL A 148 3.94 20.84 9.64
CA VAL A 148 4.57 21.43 8.45
C VAL A 148 5.89 20.75 8.10
N LEU A 149 6.69 20.36 9.10
CA LEU A 149 7.96 19.65 8.87
C LEU A 149 7.72 18.26 8.26
N GLY A 150 6.67 17.57 8.69
CA GLY A 150 6.15 16.32 8.14
C GLY A 150 5.72 16.46 6.69
N GLN A 151 5.04 17.55 6.33
CA GLN A 151 4.67 17.84 4.94
C GLN A 151 5.92 18.08 4.08
N VAL A 152 6.87 18.91 4.53
CA VAL A 152 8.11 19.23 3.78
C VAL A 152 8.99 18.00 3.58
N SER A 153 9.18 17.18 4.62
CA SER A 153 9.94 15.92 4.51
C SER A 153 9.28 14.94 3.54
N SER A 154 7.95 14.83 3.58
CA SER A 154 7.19 13.96 2.68
C SER A 154 7.21 14.44 1.23
N LEU A 155 7.27 15.75 0.97
CA LEU A 155 7.43 16.29 -0.39
C LEU A 155 8.74 15.84 -1.04
N LYS A 156 9.84 15.79 -0.28
CA LYS A 156 11.13 15.29 -0.80
C LYS A 156 11.05 13.83 -1.25
N LEU A 157 10.31 13.00 -0.50
CA LEU A 157 10.03 11.61 -0.90
C LEU A 157 9.15 11.54 -2.14
N TYR A 158 8.15 12.41 -2.20
CA TYR A 158 7.18 12.45 -3.28
C TYR A 158 7.83 12.80 -4.63
N PHE A 159 8.68 13.83 -4.67
CA PHE A 159 9.35 14.28 -5.91
C PHE A 159 10.52 13.39 -6.33
N LYS A 160 11.00 12.47 -5.49
CA LYS A 160 11.99 11.47 -5.88
C LYS A 160 11.45 10.51 -6.96
N HIS A 161 10.13 10.40 -7.09
CA HIS A 161 9.47 9.53 -8.07
C HIS A 161 8.68 10.38 -9.07
N ASP A 162 9.27 10.55 -10.25
CA ASP A 162 8.94 11.51 -11.32
C ASP A 162 7.61 11.25 -12.06
N ASP A 163 6.49 11.10 -11.35
CA ASP A 163 5.17 10.90 -11.96
C ASP A 163 4.15 11.95 -11.51
N ALA A 164 3.66 12.68 -12.52
CA ALA A 164 2.73 13.80 -12.46
C ALA A 164 1.43 13.55 -11.67
N PHE A 165 0.96 14.61 -11.01
CA PHE A 165 -0.37 14.77 -10.39
C PHE A 165 -0.87 13.59 -9.54
N ARG A 166 -0.27 13.41 -8.36
CA ARG A 166 -0.83 12.58 -7.29
C ARG A 166 -1.51 13.47 -6.25
N LEU A 167 -2.67 13.05 -5.77
CA LEU A 167 -3.26 13.64 -4.58
C LEU A 167 -2.63 12.95 -3.37
N ALA A 168 -1.61 13.56 -2.80
CA ALA A 168 -1.02 13.11 -1.54
C ALA A 168 -1.88 13.58 -0.37
N PHE A 169 -2.45 12.64 0.38
CA PHE A 169 -2.94 12.93 1.72
C PHE A 169 -1.76 12.84 2.66
N PHE A 170 -1.27 13.97 3.15
CA PHE A 170 -0.28 13.96 4.20
C PHE A 170 -0.93 13.44 5.48
N LEU A 171 -0.26 12.51 6.16
CA LEU A 171 -0.72 11.92 7.39
C LEU A 171 0.31 12.21 8.49
N GLU A 172 -0.17 12.58 9.67
CA GLU A 172 0.66 12.52 10.87
C GLU A 172 0.65 11.08 11.36
N ILE A 173 1.82 10.45 11.37
CA ILE A 173 1.95 9.07 11.84
C ILE A 173 1.95 9.15 13.37
N ALA A 174 1.10 8.38 14.06
CA ALA A 174 1.04 8.29 15.53
C ALA A 174 2.04 7.26 16.09
#